data_AF-A0A0B5FHT3-F1
#
_entry.id   AF-A0A0B5FHT3-F1
#
_cell.length_a   1.000
_cell.length_b   1.000
_cell.length_c   1.000
_cell.angle_alpha   90.00
_cell.angle_beta   90.00
_cell.angle_gamma   90.00
#
_symmetry.space_group_name_H-M   'P 1'
#
loop_
_entity.id
_entity.type
_entity.pdbx_description
1 polymer ?
#
loop_
_entity_poly.entity_id
_entity_poly.type
_entity_poly.pdbx_seq_one_letter_code
_entity_poly.pdbx_strand_id
1 'polypeptide(L)'
;MSSLLRNILAISSLAALAACSSGVKLDDQANANKGQTTTDARAVAPVDASADELNNPNGPLAKRSVYFGFDQYNVDAQYTPMLQAHAAFLNKYSQRHVLVQGNTDPRGTSEYNLALGQKRAEAVVKAMSALGANTSQMEAVSLGKEKATGTDEAGWAQDRRADLAY
;
A
#
# COMPACT_ATOMS: atom_id res chain seq x y z
N MET A 1 -29.61 -31.45 -45.74
CA MET A 1 -30.71 -30.53 -45.40
C MET A 1 -30.09 -29.21 -44.98
N SER A 2 -29.98 -28.24 -45.91
CA SER A 2 -31.00 -27.20 -46.16
C SER A 2 -31.15 -26.28 -44.95
N SER A 3 -31.08 -24.97 -45.02
CA SER A 3 -31.23 -24.02 -46.14
C SER A 3 -31.27 -22.67 -45.42
N LEU A 4 -30.32 -21.77 -45.69
CA LEU A 4 -30.52 -20.63 -46.60
C LEU A 4 -31.34 -19.47 -46.00
N LEU A 5 -30.94 -18.29 -46.47
CA LEU A 5 -31.66 -17.01 -46.59
C LEU A 5 -31.23 -15.97 -45.55
N ARG A 6 -30.23 -15.14 -45.87
CA ARG A 6 -30.25 -13.95 -46.76
C ARG A 6 -30.90 -12.76 -46.04
N ASN A 7 -30.13 -11.70 -45.83
CA ASN A 7 -30.39 -10.43 -46.50
C ASN A 7 -29.16 -9.52 -46.46
N ILE A 8 -28.61 -9.31 -47.65
CA ILE A 8 -27.67 -8.25 -48.01
C ILE A 8 -28.50 -6.99 -48.23
N LEU A 9 -28.10 -5.85 -47.67
CA LEU A 9 -28.25 -4.56 -48.35
C LEU A 9 -27.23 -3.55 -47.80
N ALA A 10 -26.37 -3.10 -48.69
CA ALA A 10 -25.43 -2.00 -48.49
C ALA A 10 -26.15 -0.65 -48.62
N ILE A 11 -25.78 0.34 -47.80
CA ILE A 11 -26.00 1.77 -48.09
C ILE A 11 -24.74 2.54 -47.68
N SER A 12 -24.04 3.02 -48.70
CA SER A 12 -23.04 4.08 -48.64
C SER A 12 -23.74 5.44 -48.55
N SER A 13 -23.32 6.34 -47.66
CA SER A 13 -23.51 7.79 -47.87
C SER A 13 -22.50 8.60 -47.07
N LEU A 14 -21.76 9.39 -47.84
CA LEU A 14 -20.78 10.39 -47.47
C LEU A 14 -21.48 11.61 -46.83
N ALA A 15 -20.98 12.11 -45.71
CA ALA A 15 -21.35 13.42 -45.18
C ALA A 15 -20.08 14.22 -44.86
N ALA A 16 -19.78 15.17 -45.74
CA ALA A 16 -18.74 16.17 -45.56
C ALA A 16 -19.27 17.29 -44.64
N LEU A 17 -18.57 17.58 -43.55
CA LEU A 17 -18.81 18.79 -42.76
C LEU A 17 -17.54 19.63 -42.66
N ALA A 18 -17.61 20.76 -43.36
CA ALA A 18 -17.19 22.11 -42.97
C ALA A 18 -15.76 22.32 -42.45
N ALA A 19 -14.97 22.99 -43.30
CA ALA A 19 -13.82 23.78 -42.94
C ALA A 19 -14.19 24.90 -41.95
N CYS A 20 -13.44 25.02 -40.86
CA CYS A 20 -13.36 26.24 -40.07
C CYS A 20 -12.05 26.95 -40.43
N SER A 21 -12.15 28.04 -41.19
CA SER A 21 -11.07 29.01 -41.37
C SER A 21 -10.98 29.90 -40.12
N SER A 22 -9.91 29.79 -39.35
CA SER A 22 -9.52 30.83 -38.41
C SER A 22 -8.41 31.65 -39.04
N GLY A 23 -8.75 32.86 -39.48
CA GLY A 23 -7.80 33.84 -40.01
C GLY A 23 -6.82 34.27 -38.93
N VAL A 24 -5.53 34.05 -39.18
CA VAL A 24 -4.45 34.60 -38.35
C VAL A 24 -4.17 36.02 -38.82
N LYS A 25 -4.45 37.00 -37.96
CA LYS A 25 -3.81 38.32 -38.06
C LYS A 25 -2.42 38.17 -37.44
N LEU A 26 -1.39 38.35 -38.27
CA LEU A 26 -0.03 38.58 -37.79
C LEU A 26 0.06 40.07 -37.45
N ASP A 27 0.06 40.40 -36.17
CA ASP A 27 0.53 41.70 -35.69
C ASP A 27 1.82 41.46 -34.90
N ASP A 28 2.92 41.99 -35.44
CA ASP A 28 4.21 42.12 -34.78
C ASP A 28 4.13 43.25 -33.75
N GLN A 29 3.99 42.89 -32.47
CA GLN A 29 4.25 43.81 -31.36
C GLN A 29 5.00 43.07 -30.26
N ALA A 30 6.24 43.52 -30.06
CA ALA A 30 7.13 43.08 -29.02
C ALA A 30 6.69 43.54 -27.62
N ASN A 31 7.15 42.77 -26.62
CA ASN A 31 7.51 43.17 -25.25
C ASN A 31 6.56 42.80 -24.07
N ALA A 32 7.23 42.28 -23.04
CA ALA A 32 6.90 42.28 -21.61
C ALA A 32 5.86 41.29 -21.06
N ASN A 33 6.35 40.08 -20.77
CA ASN A 33 6.28 39.44 -19.44
C ASN A 33 5.02 39.70 -18.58
N LYS A 34 4.03 38.81 -18.68
CA LYS A 34 3.23 38.35 -17.53
C LYS A 34 2.82 36.91 -17.80
N GLY A 35 3.51 35.98 -17.14
CA GLY A 35 3.23 34.55 -17.19
C GLY A 35 1.82 34.26 -16.69
N GLN A 36 0.88 34.22 -17.62
CA GLN A 36 -0.47 33.70 -17.42
C GLN A 36 -0.38 32.19 -17.58
N THR A 37 -0.39 31.47 -16.46
CA THR A 37 -0.40 30.02 -16.41
C THR A 37 -1.71 29.53 -17.01
N THR A 38 -1.68 29.24 -18.31
CA THR A 38 -2.69 28.43 -18.98
C THR A 38 -2.61 27.03 -18.38
N THR A 39 -3.57 26.69 -17.53
CA THR A 39 -3.80 25.32 -17.05
C THR A 39 -4.14 24.45 -18.25
N ASP A 40 -3.12 23.77 -18.79
CA ASP A 40 -3.28 22.68 -19.75
C ASP A 40 -4.11 21.56 -19.12
N ALA A 41 -5.25 21.24 -19.74
CA ALA A 41 -6.18 20.18 -19.33
C ALA A 41 -5.66 18.75 -19.65
N ARG A 42 -4.33 18.55 -19.64
CA ARG A 42 -3.65 17.26 -19.79
C ARG A 42 -2.75 16.95 -18.59
N ALA A 43 -3.19 17.34 -17.39
CA ALA A 43 -2.55 16.91 -16.16
C ALA A 43 -2.75 15.39 -16.00
N VAL A 44 -1.73 14.62 -16.39
CA VAL A 44 -1.63 13.20 -16.05
C VAL A 44 -1.58 13.12 -14.53
N ALA A 45 -2.52 12.40 -13.91
CA ALA A 45 -2.54 12.25 -12.47
C ALA A 45 -1.18 11.70 -12.00
N PRO A 46 -0.59 12.25 -10.92
CA PRO A 46 0.67 11.73 -10.40
C PRO A 46 0.46 10.27 -9.98
N VAL A 47 1.31 9.38 -10.49
CA VAL A 47 1.33 7.96 -10.12
C VAL A 47 1.83 7.84 -8.69
N ASP A 48 1.09 7.11 -7.85
CA ASP A 48 1.48 6.86 -6.46
C ASP A 48 2.59 5.79 -6.39
N ALA A 49 3.84 6.25 -6.47
CA ALA A 49 5.02 5.39 -6.41
C ALA A 49 5.13 4.56 -5.11
N SER A 50 4.43 4.95 -4.04
CA SER A 50 4.45 4.21 -2.78
C SER A 50 3.69 2.88 -2.88
N ALA A 51 2.66 2.80 -3.73
CA ALA A 51 1.93 1.55 -3.96
C ALA A 51 2.81 0.50 -4.66
N ASP A 52 3.63 0.94 -5.63
CA ASP A 52 4.52 0.05 -6.38
C ASP A 52 5.60 -0.56 -5.49
N GLU A 53 6.22 0.23 -4.62
CA GLU A 53 7.23 -0.26 -3.66
C GLU A 53 6.64 -1.26 -2.66
N LEU A 54 5.46 -0.96 -2.13
CA LEU A 54 4.80 -1.80 -1.13
C LEU A 54 4.35 -3.14 -1.74
N ASN A 55 3.89 -3.14 -2.99
CA ASN A 55 3.35 -4.33 -3.66
C ASN A 55 4.41 -5.18 -4.39
N ASN A 56 5.69 -4.79 -4.36
CA ASN A 56 6.77 -5.58 -4.96
C ASN A 56 7.08 -6.84 -4.12
N PRO A 57 6.78 -8.07 -4.61
CA PRO A 57 6.95 -9.30 -3.83
C PRO A 57 8.43 -9.67 -3.60
N ASN A 58 9.35 -9.13 -4.40
CA ASN A 58 10.79 -9.35 -4.25
C ASN A 58 11.49 -8.16 -3.58
N GLY A 59 10.72 -7.15 -3.17
CA GLY A 59 11.23 -5.94 -2.54
C GLY A 59 11.54 -6.12 -1.06
N PRO A 60 12.24 -5.15 -0.45
CA PRO A 60 12.57 -5.19 0.97
C PRO A 60 11.34 -5.10 1.90
N LEU A 61 10.18 -4.66 1.38
CA LEU A 61 8.91 -4.52 2.11
C LEU A 61 7.98 -5.75 1.99
N ALA A 62 8.45 -6.80 1.31
CA ALA A 62 7.66 -8.01 1.06
C ALA A 62 7.41 -8.81 2.34
N LYS A 63 8.38 -8.83 3.27
CA LYS A 63 8.26 -9.51 4.57
C LYS A 63 7.68 -8.55 5.60
N ARG A 64 6.56 -8.93 6.23
CA ARG A 64 5.78 -8.04 7.10
C ARG A 64 5.45 -8.61 8.47
N SER A 65 6.07 -9.72 8.85
CA SER A 65 5.79 -10.40 10.11
C SER A 65 7.05 -10.55 10.96
N VAL A 66 6.93 -10.20 12.23
CA VAL A 66 7.90 -10.49 13.29
C VAL A 66 7.37 -11.66 14.09
N TYR A 67 8.14 -12.74 14.25
CA TYR A 67 7.74 -13.91 15.03
C TYR A 67 8.41 -13.90 16.40
N PHE A 68 7.76 -14.55 17.37
CA PHE A 68 8.17 -14.56 18.77
C PHE A 68 8.25 -15.98 19.34
N GLY A 69 9.11 -16.13 20.34
CA GLY A 69 9.13 -17.31 21.20
C GLY A 69 7.86 -17.46 22.04
N PHE A 70 7.69 -18.64 22.64
CA PHE A 70 6.62 -18.89 23.60
C PHE A 70 6.74 -17.94 24.80
N ASP A 71 5.63 -17.29 25.14
CA ASP A 71 5.55 -16.30 26.22
C ASP A 71 6.54 -15.12 26.12
N GLN A 72 7.00 -14.82 24.90
CA GLN A 72 7.95 -13.74 24.64
C GLN A 72 7.32 -12.61 23.82
N TYR A 73 7.88 -11.42 23.99
CA TYR A 73 7.58 -10.21 23.21
C TYR A 73 8.84 -9.42 22.81
N ASN A 74 10.04 -9.95 23.06
CA ASN A 74 11.28 -9.34 22.57
C ASN A 74 11.36 -9.48 21.04
N VAL A 75 11.72 -8.40 20.37
CA VAL A 75 11.99 -8.42 18.92
C VAL A 75 13.42 -8.88 18.71
N ASP A 76 13.60 -10.03 18.06
CA ASP A 76 14.94 -10.55 17.77
C ASP A 76 15.67 -9.68 16.74
N ALA A 77 16.99 -9.57 16.91
CA ALA A 77 17.86 -8.75 16.05
C ALA A 77 17.82 -9.14 14.57
N GLN A 78 17.41 -10.37 14.24
CA GLN A 78 17.22 -10.83 12.86
C GLN A 78 16.16 -10.01 12.09
N TYR A 79 15.22 -9.37 12.80
CA TYR A 79 14.17 -8.56 12.19
C TYR A 79 14.60 -7.12 11.91
N THR A 80 15.74 -6.67 12.45
CA THR A 80 16.23 -5.29 12.29
C THR A 80 16.30 -4.84 10.83
N PRO A 81 16.86 -5.62 9.87
CA PRO A 81 16.92 -5.18 8.47
C PRO A 81 15.53 -4.97 7.84
N MET A 82 14.56 -5.83 8.17
CA MET A 82 13.19 -5.71 7.69
C MET A 82 12.51 -4.47 8.29
N LEU A 83 12.59 -4.30 9.61
CA LEU A 83 11.99 -3.16 10.30
C LEU A 83 12.62 -1.84 9.85
N GLN A 84 13.92 -1.82 9.55
CA GLN A 84 14.62 -0.65 9.00
C GLN A 84 14.08 -0.27 7.62
N ALA A 85 13.83 -1.25 6.74
CA ALA A 85 13.23 -0.98 5.43
C ALA A 85 11.82 -0.37 5.56
N HIS A 86 11.00 -0.91 6.46
CA HIS A 86 9.66 -0.37 6.73
C HIS A 86 9.69 1.02 7.36
N ALA A 87 10.64 1.28 8.28
CA ALA A 87 10.83 2.61 8.85
C ALA A 87 11.25 3.64 7.80
N ALA A 88 12.19 3.28 6.91
CA ALA A 88 12.59 4.13 5.80
C ALA A 88 11.43 4.42 4.83
N PHE A 89 10.58 3.42 4.55
CA PHE A 89 9.39 3.59 3.72
C PHE A 89 8.40 4.60 4.32
N LEU A 90 8.09 4.48 5.62
CA LEU A 90 7.19 5.41 6.30
C LEU A 90 7.74 6.85 6.27
N ASN A 91 9.05 7.01 6.50
CA ASN A 91 9.70 8.32 6.45
C ASN A 91 9.69 8.93 5.04
N LYS A 92 9.82 8.10 4.01
CA LYS A 92 9.75 8.54 2.61
C LYS A 92 8.33 8.98 2.22
N TYR A 93 7.31 8.34 2.78
CA TYR A 93 5.91 8.56 2.43
C TYR A 93 5.07 8.93 3.65
N SER A 94 5.11 10.20 4.05
CA SER A 94 4.44 10.72 5.26
C SER A 94 2.92 10.46 5.35
N GLN A 95 2.25 10.25 4.22
CA GLN A 95 0.83 9.93 4.14
C GLN A 95 0.52 8.44 4.44
N ARG A 96 1.53 7.57 4.44
CA ARG A 96 1.36 6.15 4.73
C ARG A 96 1.32 5.93 6.23
N HIS A 97 0.41 5.06 6.63
CA HIS A 97 0.24 4.62 8.01
C HIS A 97 0.34 3.09 8.03
N VAL A 98 0.72 2.53 9.17
CA VAL A 98 0.76 1.09 9.37
C VAL A 98 0.11 0.73 10.70
N LEU A 99 -0.74 -0.28 10.66
CA LEU A 99 -1.30 -0.93 11.83
C LEU A 99 -0.46 -2.17 12.15
N VAL A 100 0.15 -2.19 13.33
CA VAL A 100 0.90 -3.33 13.84
C VAL A 100 -0.03 -4.21 14.65
N GLN A 101 -0.31 -5.41 14.13
CA GLN A 101 -1.28 -6.35 14.71
C GLN A 101 -0.56 -7.46 15.44
N GLY A 102 -0.62 -7.45 16.78
CA GLY A 102 -0.01 -8.47 17.62
C GLY A 102 -0.93 -9.67 17.87
N ASN A 103 -0.42 -10.86 17.59
CA ASN A 103 -1.11 -12.15 17.68
C ASN A 103 -0.40 -13.09 18.66
N THR A 104 -1.13 -14.08 19.15
CA THR A 104 -0.63 -15.15 20.01
C THR A 104 -1.10 -16.52 19.54
N ASP A 105 -0.46 -17.57 20.06
CA ASP A 105 -0.98 -18.92 19.93
C ASP A 105 -2.20 -19.14 20.88
N PRO A 106 -2.95 -20.25 20.76
CA PRO A 106 -4.23 -20.40 21.44
C PRO A 106 -4.11 -20.76 22.93
N ARG A 107 -2.90 -21.02 23.44
CA ARG A 107 -2.67 -21.46 24.82
C ARG A 107 -2.90 -20.32 25.81
N GLY A 108 -3.55 -20.60 26.94
CA GLY A 108 -3.86 -19.62 27.98
C GLY A 108 -5.19 -18.88 27.78
N THR A 109 -5.50 -17.96 28.70
CA THR A 109 -6.75 -17.19 28.71
C THR A 109 -6.79 -16.14 27.60
N SER A 110 -7.98 -15.72 27.17
CA SER A 110 -8.11 -14.68 26.12
C SER A 110 -7.55 -13.33 26.57
N GLU A 111 -7.78 -12.93 27.82
CA GLU A 111 -7.34 -11.66 28.39
C GLU A 111 -5.81 -11.59 28.45
N TYR A 112 -5.18 -12.68 28.88
CA TYR A 112 -3.71 -12.80 28.86
C TYR A 112 -3.15 -12.64 27.45
N ASN A 113 -3.74 -13.35 26.49
CA ASN A 113 -3.27 -13.33 25.11
C ASN A 113 -3.51 -11.97 24.44
N LEU A 114 -4.60 -11.28 24.77
CA LEU A 114 -4.83 -9.90 24.35
C LEU A 114 -3.75 -8.96 24.87
N ALA A 115 -3.39 -9.08 26.15
CA ALA A 115 -2.31 -8.28 26.73
C ALA A 115 -0.93 -8.62 26.14
N LEU A 116 -0.62 -9.90 25.93
CA LEU A 116 0.64 -10.34 25.33
C LEU A 116 0.75 -9.90 23.86
N GLY A 117 -0.32 -10.02 23.08
CA GLY A 117 -0.37 -9.54 21.72
C GLY A 117 -0.17 -8.02 21.66
N GLN A 118 -0.75 -7.26 22.60
CA GLN A 118 -0.55 -5.80 22.66
C GLN A 118 0.93 -5.46 22.90
N LYS A 119 1.58 -6.13 23.86
CA LYS A 119 3.02 -5.96 24.13
C LYS A 119 3.88 -6.26 22.91
N ARG A 120 3.53 -7.29 22.12
CA ARG A 120 4.24 -7.63 20.86
C ARG A 120 4.13 -6.51 19.83
N ALA A 121 2.92 -5.99 19.61
CA ALA A 121 2.69 -4.89 18.68
C ALA A 121 3.46 -3.63 19.11
N GLU A 122 3.38 -3.27 20.39
CA GLU A 122 4.12 -2.13 20.96
C GLU A 122 5.63 -2.30 20.85
N ALA A 123 6.16 -3.51 21.05
CA ALA A 123 7.58 -3.79 20.91
C ALA A 123 8.07 -3.55 19.47
N VAL A 124 7.28 -3.93 18.46
CA VAL A 124 7.59 -3.68 17.05
C VAL A 124 7.51 -2.18 16.72
N VAL A 125 6.47 -1.47 17.19
CA VAL A 125 6.37 -0.02 17.02
C VAL A 125 7.56 0.69 17.66
N LYS A 126 7.95 0.30 18.86
CA LYS A 126 9.13 0.84 19.55
C LYS A 126 10.42 0.59 18.76
N ALA A 127 10.58 -0.62 18.21
CA ALA A 127 11.73 -0.96 17.38
C ALA A 127 11.79 -0.11 16.11
N MET A 128 10.68 0.05 15.39
CA MET A 128 10.61 0.90 14.20
C MET A 128 10.83 2.38 14.52
N SER A 129 10.28 2.87 15.63
CA SER A 129 10.51 4.25 16.09
C SER A 129 11.98 4.51 16.42
N ALA A 130 12.66 3.55 17.06
CA ALA A 130 14.10 3.63 17.31
C ALA A 130 14.94 3.62 16.02
N LEU A 131 14.40 3.05 14.93
CA LEU A 131 14.97 3.07 13.58
C LEU A 131 14.57 4.32 12.77
N GLY A 132 13.82 5.25 13.39
CA GLY A 132 13.52 6.56 12.84
C GLY A 132 12.11 6.70 12.26
N ALA A 133 11.23 5.70 12.33
CA ALA A 133 9.85 5.84 11.88
C ALA A 133 9.08 6.82 12.79
N ASN A 134 8.27 7.70 12.20
CA ASN A 134 7.42 8.60 12.97
C ASN A 134 6.28 7.82 13.64
N THR A 135 6.14 7.97 14.97
CA THR A 135 5.08 7.30 15.74
C THR A 135 3.68 7.73 15.33
N SER A 136 3.49 8.92 14.73
CA SER A 136 2.18 9.32 14.20
C SER A 136 1.70 8.49 13.02
N GLN A 137 2.60 7.76 12.35
CA GLN A 137 2.28 6.88 11.22
C GLN A 137 2.03 5.43 11.65
N MET A 138 2.09 5.13 12.96
CA MET A 138 2.05 3.76 13.47
C MET A 138 1.01 3.62 14.57
N GLU A 139 0.22 2.55 14.51
CA GLU A 139 -0.72 2.17 15.56
C GLU A 139 -0.46 0.72 15.99
N ALA A 140 -0.52 0.43 17.28
CA ALA A 140 -0.34 -0.92 17.83
C ALA A 140 -1.67 -1.46 18.35
N VAL A 141 -2.11 -2.61 17.84
CA VAL A 141 -3.33 -3.29 18.29
C VAL A 141 -3.07 -4.76 18.53
N SER A 142 -3.84 -5.36 19.44
CA SER A 142 -3.83 -6.79 19.66
C SER A 142 -5.05 -7.49 19.07
N LEU A 143 -4.79 -8.61 18.41
CA LEU A 143 -5.81 -9.59 18.03
C LEU A 143 -5.84 -10.78 19.00
N GLY A 144 -4.97 -10.79 20.03
CA GLY A 144 -4.78 -11.90 20.96
C GLY A 144 -4.67 -13.23 20.23
N LYS A 145 -5.47 -14.21 20.67
CA LYS A 145 -5.56 -15.54 20.08
C LYS A 145 -6.72 -15.72 19.09
N GLU A 146 -7.45 -14.66 18.77
CA GLU A 146 -8.68 -14.73 17.95
C GLU A 146 -8.41 -15.13 16.49
N LYS A 147 -7.16 -15.02 16.04
CA LYS A 147 -6.69 -15.43 14.71
C LYS A 147 -5.78 -16.66 14.73
N ALA A 148 -5.61 -17.30 15.88
CA ALA A 148 -4.76 -18.49 16.00
C ALA A 148 -5.38 -19.69 15.28
N THR A 149 -4.56 -20.44 14.55
CA THR A 149 -5.02 -21.63 13.79
C THR A 149 -4.15 -22.87 14.03
N GLY A 150 -3.00 -22.69 14.67
CA GLY A 150 -2.07 -23.76 15.00
C GLY A 150 -2.66 -24.75 16.01
N THR A 151 -2.42 -26.03 15.76
CA THR A 151 -2.85 -27.13 16.64
C THR A 151 -1.66 -27.87 17.27
N ASP A 152 -0.44 -27.54 16.86
CA ASP A 152 0.82 -28.09 17.34
C ASP A 152 1.87 -26.97 17.44
N GLU A 153 3.07 -27.28 17.95
CA GLU A 153 4.11 -26.27 18.16
C GLU A 153 4.57 -25.60 16.85
N ALA A 154 4.52 -26.31 15.72
CA ALA A 154 4.86 -25.73 14.42
C ALA A 154 3.83 -24.66 14.02
N GLY A 155 2.53 -24.93 14.16
CA GLY A 155 1.47 -23.96 13.93
C GLY A 155 1.48 -22.82 14.96
N TRP A 156 1.68 -23.13 16.25
CA TRP A 156 1.76 -22.12 17.30
C TRP A 156 2.91 -21.14 17.07
N ALA A 157 4.05 -21.61 16.57
CA ALA A 157 5.15 -20.74 16.20
C ALA A 157 4.77 -19.74 15.10
N GLN A 158 3.89 -20.12 14.17
CA GLN A 158 3.37 -19.22 13.13
C GLN A 158 2.33 -18.22 13.67
N ASP A 159 1.57 -18.61 14.69
CA ASP A 159 0.57 -17.74 15.33
C ASP A 159 1.21 -16.67 16.23
N ARG A 160 2.37 -16.97 16.84
CA ARG A 160 3.12 -16.01 17.68
C ARG A 160 3.84 -14.96 16.84
N ARG A 161 3.10 -13.96 16.35
CA ARG A 161 3.65 -12.93 15.47
C ARG A 161 3.03 -11.54 15.65
N ALA A 162 3.69 -10.53 15.11
CA ALA A 162 3.15 -9.20 14.89
C ALA A 162 3.25 -8.87 13.39
N ASP A 163 2.13 -8.46 12.79
CA ASP A 163 2.01 -8.19 11.36
C ASP A 163 1.93 -6.68 11.08
N LEU A 164 2.66 -6.22 10.07
CA LEU A 164 2.60 -4.86 9.54
C LEU A 164 1.52 -4.77 8.47
N ALA A 165 0.35 -4.24 8.83
CA ALA A 165 -0.79 -4.03 7.95
C ALA A 165 -0.87 -2.57 7.46
N TYR A 166 -0.65 -2.36 6.16
CA TYR A 166 -0.72 -1.05 5.48
C TYR A 166 -2.06 -0.82 4.80
#